data_AF-A0A7K6YPK5-F1
#
_entry.id   AF-A0A7K6YPK5-F1
#
_cell.length_a   1.000
_cell.length_b   1.000
_cell.length_c   1.000
_cell.angle_alpha   90.00
_cell.angle_beta   90.00
_cell.angle_gamma   90.00
#
_symmetry.space_group_name_H-M   'P 1'
#
loop_
_entity.id
_entity.type
_entity.pdbx_description
1 polymer ?
#
loop_
_entity_poly.entity_id
_entity_poly.type
_entity_poly.pdbx_seq_one_letter_code
_entity_poly.pdbx_strand_id
1 'polypeptide(L)'
;VFDQLDVVSYEEVVRLPAFKRKTLVLIGASGVGRSHIKNALLSNNPEKFMYPPPYTTRPQKKNEVDGKDYYFVSTEEMTRDISANEFLEFGSYQGNMFGTKFETVHKIHQQDKVAILDIEPQTLKIVRTAELSPFIVFIA
;
A
#
# COMPACT_ATOMS: atom_id res chain seq x y z
N VAL A 1 8.32 18.92 27.29
CA VAL A 1 7.18 18.02 27.00
C VAL A 1 7.62 17.01 25.92
N PHE A 2 8.59 16.16 26.24
CA PHE A 2 9.14 15.14 25.34
C PHE A 2 9.28 13.77 26.05
N ASP A 3 8.68 13.65 27.23
CA ASP A 3 9.02 12.63 28.24
C ASP A 3 7.93 11.56 28.42
N GLN A 4 7.06 11.38 27.42
CA GLN A 4 6.05 10.32 27.37
C GLN A 4 5.95 9.74 25.96
N LEU A 5 7.09 9.39 25.36
CA LEU A 5 7.07 8.40 24.31
C LEU A 5 7.14 7.05 25.03
N ASP A 6 6.04 6.30 25.02
CA ASP A 6 6.05 4.87 25.38
C ASP A 6 6.93 4.13 24.37
N VAL A 7 8.25 4.19 24.56
CA VAL A 7 9.21 3.49 23.72
C VAL A 7 9.19 2.03 24.12
N VAL A 8 8.34 1.27 23.43
CA VAL A 8 8.34 -0.19 23.51
C VAL A 8 9.69 -0.69 23.01
N SER A 9 10.54 -1.16 23.93
CA SER A 9 11.90 -1.60 23.61
C SER A 9 11.94 -2.99 22.99
N TYR A 10 10.93 -3.81 23.27
CA TYR A 10 10.84 -5.20 22.83
C TYR A 10 9.40 -5.53 22.47
N GLU A 11 9.22 -6.29 21.39
CA GLU A 11 7.92 -6.86 20.99
C GLU A 11 8.00 -8.38 21.16
N GLU A 12 7.03 -8.96 21.86
CA GLU A 12 6.93 -10.42 21.95
C GLU A 12 6.59 -11.00 20.57
N VAL A 13 7.34 -12.03 20.15
CA VAL A 13 7.15 -12.67 18.85
C VAL A 13 7.17 -14.18 18.98
N VAL A 14 6.41 -14.84 18.12
CA VAL A 14 6.38 -16.31 17.99
C VAL A 14 6.79 -16.70 16.58
N ARG A 15 7.61 -17.74 16.47
CA ARG A 15 7.97 -18.33 15.17
C ARG A 15 6.80 -19.14 14.62
N LEU A 16 6.32 -18.74 13.44
CA LEU A 16 5.32 -19.50 12.70
C LEU A 16 6.01 -20.49 11.74
N PRO A 17 5.71 -21.80 11.79
CA PRO A 17 6.43 -22.83 11.04
C PRO A 17 6.22 -22.78 9.52
N ALA A 18 5.10 -22.22 9.05
CA ALA A 18 4.76 -22.08 7.63
C ALA A 18 4.10 -20.72 7.36
N PHE A 19 4.92 -19.66 7.30
CA PHE A 19 4.43 -18.29 7.15
C PHE A 19 4.85 -17.70 5.81
N LYS A 20 3.86 -17.41 4.96
CA LYS A 20 4.06 -16.76 3.65
C LYS A 20 3.73 -15.28 3.77
N ARG A 21 4.72 -14.41 3.56
CA ARG A 21 4.51 -12.97 3.43
C ARG A 21 3.71 -12.70 2.15
N LYS A 22 2.57 -12.03 2.28
CA LYS A 22 1.70 -11.68 1.16
C LYS A 22 1.87 -10.23 0.69
N THR A 23 2.44 -9.38 1.55
CA THR A 23 2.59 -7.96 1.28
C THR A 23 4.01 -7.51 1.62
N LEU A 24 4.64 -6.71 0.77
CA LEU A 24 5.87 -5.98 1.02
C LEU A 24 5.49 -4.51 1.20
N VAL A 25 5.84 -3.92 2.33
CA VAL A 25 5.57 -2.51 2.64
C VAL A 25 6.89 -1.76 2.64
N LEU A 26 7.01 -0.74 1.80
CA LEU A 26 8.17 0.16 1.75
C LEU A 26 7.82 1.46 2.45
N ILE A 27 8.61 1.82 3.46
CA ILE A 27 8.49 3.09 4.19
C ILE A 27 9.83 3.82 4.21
N GLY A 28 9.79 5.14 4.26
CA GLY A 28 10.98 5.99 4.19
C GLY A 28 10.62 7.42 3.81
N ALA A 29 11.57 8.35 3.97
CA ALA A 29 11.33 9.75 3.63
C ALA A 29 11.06 9.93 2.12
N SER A 30 10.47 11.06 1.74
CA SER A 30 10.33 11.39 0.32
C SER A 30 11.71 11.47 -0.35
N GLY A 31 11.87 10.83 -1.50
CA GLY A 31 13.13 10.84 -2.26
C GLY A 31 14.15 9.76 -1.92
N VAL A 32 13.96 8.93 -0.88
CA VAL A 32 14.94 7.87 -0.49
C VAL A 32 15.04 6.68 -1.47
N GLY A 33 14.28 6.70 -2.57
CA GLY A 33 14.35 5.66 -3.59
C GLY A 33 13.31 4.54 -3.49
N ARG A 34 12.25 4.68 -2.67
CA ARG A 34 11.14 3.70 -2.59
C ARG A 34 10.58 3.31 -3.96
N SER A 35 10.30 4.31 -4.81
CA SER A 35 9.82 4.10 -6.18
C SER A 35 10.81 3.33 -7.05
N HIS A 36 12.12 3.57 -6.89
CA HIS A 36 13.14 2.86 -7.65
C HIS A 36 13.18 1.38 -7.27
N ILE A 37 13.17 1.07 -5.97
CA ILE A 37 13.13 -0.31 -5.46
C ILE A 37 11.86 -1.02 -5.92
N LYS A 38 10.70 -0.37 -5.78
CA LYS A 38 9.42 -0.89 -6.28
C LYS A 38 9.50 -1.26 -7.76
N ASN A 39 9.93 -0.31 -8.61
CA ASN A 39 10.00 -0.53 -10.06
C ASN A 39 11.02 -1.62 -10.43
N ALA A 40 12.15 -1.70 -9.72
CA ALA A 40 13.12 -2.78 -9.93
C ALA A 40 12.55 -4.16 -9.59
N LEU A 41 11.82 -4.29 -8.47
CA LEU A 41 11.17 -5.54 -8.08
C LEU A 41 10.10 -5.99 -9.07
N LEU A 42 9.28 -5.05 -9.55
CA LEU A 42 8.23 -5.33 -10.54
C LEU A 42 8.82 -5.77 -11.89
N SER A 43 9.90 -5.14 -12.34
CA SER A 43 10.55 -5.46 -13.61
C SER A 43 11.34 -6.77 -13.55
N ASN A 44 12.04 -7.04 -12.45
CA ASN A 44 12.90 -8.22 -12.33
C ASN A 44 12.12 -9.50 -11.99
N ASN A 45 10.95 -9.37 -11.33
CA ASN A 45 10.15 -10.51 -10.87
C ASN A 45 8.63 -10.28 -11.02
N PRO A 46 8.13 -10.03 -12.25
CA PRO A 46 6.72 -9.74 -12.52
C PRO A 46 5.77 -10.92 -12.18
N GLU A 47 6.29 -12.14 -12.14
CA GLU A 47 5.58 -13.34 -11.71
C GLU A 47 5.33 -13.36 -10.19
N LYS A 48 6.18 -12.70 -9.41
CA LYS A 48 6.15 -12.73 -7.95
C LYS A 48 5.54 -11.50 -7.32
N PHE A 49 5.82 -10.32 -7.88
CA PHE A 49 5.38 -9.05 -7.30
C PHE A 49 4.32 -8.36 -8.16
N MET A 50 3.42 -7.65 -7.49
CA MET A 50 2.45 -6.78 -8.16
C MET A 50 2.21 -5.54 -7.31
N TYR A 51 2.03 -4.40 -7.96
CA TYR A 51 1.65 -3.15 -7.31
C TYR A 51 0.15 -2.93 -7.53
N PRO A 52 -0.64 -2.66 -6.48
CA PRO A 52 -2.06 -2.38 -6.64
C PRO A 52 -2.26 -1.02 -7.33
N PRO A 53 -2.94 -0.97 -8.49
CA PRO A 53 -3.28 0.30 -9.11
C PRO A 53 -4.14 1.13 -8.15
N PRO A 54 -3.74 2.36 -7.80
CA PRO A 54 -4.52 3.21 -6.91
C PRO A 54 -5.74 3.78 -7.63
N TYR A 55 -6.75 4.14 -6.86
CA TYR A 55 -7.95 4.86 -7.31
C TYR A 55 -7.66 6.35 -7.29
N THR A 56 -8.25 7.08 -8.22
CA THR A 56 -8.15 8.54 -8.27
C THR A 56 -9.41 9.19 -8.82
N THR A 57 -9.71 10.40 -8.32
CA THR A 57 -10.74 11.27 -8.89
C THR A 57 -10.22 12.16 -10.02
N ARG A 58 -8.91 12.10 -10.30
CA ARG A 58 -8.29 12.85 -11.39
C ARG A 58 -8.83 12.34 -12.73
N PRO A 59 -9.08 13.22 -13.71
CA PRO A 59 -9.39 12.78 -15.07
C PRO A 59 -8.26 11.93 -15.67
N GLN A 60 -8.66 10.86 -16.36
CA GLN A 60 -7.77 10.00 -17.13
C GLN A 60 -7.07 10.79 -18.25
N LYS A 61 -5.75 10.66 -18.35
CA LYS A 61 -4.98 11.22 -19.48
C LYS A 61 -5.00 10.26 -20.67
N LYS A 62 -4.77 10.78 -21.88
CA LYS A 62 -4.80 10.02 -23.14
C LYS A 62 -3.90 8.77 -23.18
N ASN A 63 -2.81 8.76 -22.39
CA ASN A 63 -1.82 7.68 -22.39
C ASN A 63 -1.98 6.73 -21.19
N GLU A 64 -3.01 6.92 -20.35
CA GLU A 64 -3.27 6.10 -19.17
C GLU A 64 -4.37 5.10 -19.47
N VAL A 65 -4.32 3.94 -18.85
CA VAL A 65 -5.30 2.86 -18.99
C VAL A 65 -5.98 2.63 -17.64
N ASP A 66 -7.30 2.74 -17.63
CA ASP A 66 -8.13 2.45 -16.46
C ASP A 66 -7.96 1.01 -15.99
N GLY A 67 -7.84 0.82 -14.67
CA GLY A 67 -7.58 -0.46 -14.02
C GLY A 67 -6.14 -0.98 -14.15
N LYS A 68 -5.28 -0.30 -14.91
CA LYS A 68 -3.85 -0.63 -15.02
C LYS A 68 -2.98 0.42 -14.34
N ASP A 69 -3.10 1.68 -14.77
CA ASP A 69 -2.31 2.78 -14.22
C ASP A 69 -2.98 3.32 -12.95
N TYR A 70 -4.29 3.59 -13.05
CA TYR A 70 -5.17 3.99 -11.96
C TYR A 70 -6.56 3.42 -12.22
N TYR A 71 -7.38 3.34 -11.17
CA TYR A 71 -8.84 3.29 -11.31
C TYR A 71 -9.39 4.72 -11.27
N PHE A 72 -9.96 5.19 -12.36
CA PHE A 72 -10.50 6.54 -12.47
C PHE A 72 -11.97 6.54 -12.05
N VAL A 73 -12.27 7.10 -10.88
CA VAL A 73 -13.61 7.09 -10.27
C VAL A 73 -14.12 8.51 -10.04
N SER A 74 -15.43 8.67 -9.85
CA SER A 74 -15.98 10.00 -9.51
C SER A 74 -15.66 10.37 -8.05
N THR A 75 -15.73 11.67 -7.73
CA THR A 75 -15.54 12.15 -6.35
C THR A 75 -16.61 11.59 -5.42
N GLU A 76 -17.85 11.45 -5.89
CA GLU A 76 -18.96 10.89 -5.13
C GLU A 76 -18.75 9.41 -4.81
N GLU A 77 -18.24 8.63 -5.78
CA GLU A 77 -17.87 7.23 -5.56
C GLU A 77 -16.71 7.12 -4.56
N MET A 78 -15.62 7.86 -4.78
CA MET A 78 -14.47 7.85 -3.87
C MET A 78 -14.89 8.19 -2.42
N THR A 79 -15.74 9.21 -2.25
CA THR A 79 -16.21 9.64 -0.92
C THR A 79 -17.09 8.60 -0.24
N ARG A 80 -17.95 7.93 -1.01
CA ARG A 80 -18.80 6.83 -0.53
C ARG A 80 -17.96 5.68 -0.01
N ASP A 81 -16.97 5.28 -0.78
CA ASP A 81 -16.10 4.13 -0.49
C ASP A 81 -15.16 4.42 0.69
N ILE A 82 -14.68 5.67 0.82
CA ILE A 82 -13.97 6.15 2.02
C ILE A 82 -14.87 6.06 3.25
N SER A 83 -16.12 6.50 3.14
CA SER A 83 -17.10 6.45 4.25
C SER A 83 -17.45 5.01 4.65
N ALA A 84 -17.30 4.06 3.71
CA ALA A 84 -17.49 2.63 3.93
C ALA A 84 -16.22 1.91 4.45
N ASN A 85 -15.12 2.63 4.70
CA ASN A 85 -13.82 2.09 5.15
C ASN A 85 -13.20 1.08 4.17
N GLU A 86 -13.41 1.25 2.86
CA GLU A 86 -12.85 0.34 1.84
C GLU A 86 -11.38 0.65 1.47
N PHE A 87 -10.89 1.82 1.87
CA PHE A 87 -9.54 2.28 1.58
C PHE A 87 -8.57 1.91 2.69
N LEU A 88 -7.45 1.28 2.30
CA LEU A 88 -6.30 1.04 3.15
C LEU A 88 -5.59 2.36 3.46
N GLU A 89 -5.46 3.21 2.45
CA GLU A 89 -4.92 4.56 2.55
C GLU A 89 -5.59 5.44 1.51
N PHE A 90 -5.79 6.70 1.85
CA PHE A 90 -6.27 7.73 0.92
C PHE A 90 -5.67 9.09 1.29
N GLY A 91 -5.59 9.96 0.29
CA GLY A 91 -5.04 11.30 0.43
C GLY A 91 -5.45 12.21 -0.72
N SER A 92 -5.09 13.48 -0.59
CA SER A 92 -5.38 14.51 -1.59
C SER A 92 -4.08 15.03 -2.19
N TYR A 93 -4.01 15.14 -3.51
CA TYR A 93 -2.87 15.73 -4.20
C TYR A 93 -3.35 16.59 -5.37
N GLN A 94 -2.92 17.86 -5.40
CA GLN A 94 -3.31 18.83 -6.43
C GLN A 94 -4.84 18.91 -6.67
N GLY A 95 -5.63 18.88 -5.60
CA GLY A 95 -7.09 18.96 -5.67
C GLY A 95 -7.80 17.68 -6.12
N ASN A 96 -7.08 16.59 -6.38
CA ASN A 96 -7.65 15.29 -6.69
C ASN A 96 -7.40 14.32 -5.53
N MET A 97 -8.32 13.36 -5.34
CA MET A 97 -8.16 12.32 -4.33
C MET A 97 -7.46 11.12 -4.94
N PHE A 98 -6.68 10.43 -4.11
CA PHE A 98 -5.98 9.19 -4.42
C PHE A 98 -6.14 8.21 -3.27
N GLY A 99 -6.12 6.92 -3.57
CA GLY A 99 -6.13 5.91 -2.52
C GLY A 99 -5.95 4.49 -3.01
N THR A 100 -5.62 3.58 -2.11
CA THR A 100 -5.50 2.15 -2.39
C THR A 100 -6.59 1.41 -1.62
N LYS A 101 -7.46 0.66 -2.32
CA LYS A 101 -8.48 -0.17 -1.69
C LYS A 101 -7.91 -1.48 -1.15
N PHE A 102 -8.50 -1.99 -0.07
CA PHE A 102 -8.20 -3.34 0.44
C PHE A 102 -8.47 -4.42 -0.62
N GLU A 103 -9.58 -4.30 -1.33
CA GLU A 103 -10.00 -5.25 -2.37
C GLU A 103 -8.89 -5.50 -3.42
N THR A 104 -8.24 -4.43 -3.89
CA THR A 104 -7.15 -4.54 -4.89
C THR A 104 -5.96 -5.32 -4.34
N VAL A 105 -5.63 -5.12 -3.06
CA VAL A 105 -4.56 -5.88 -2.39
C VAL A 105 -4.93 -7.35 -2.25
N HIS A 106 -6.17 -7.65 -1.88
CA HIS A 106 -6.66 -9.03 -1.77
C HIS A 106 -6.68 -9.75 -3.13
N LYS A 107 -7.06 -9.06 -4.21
CA LYS A 107 -6.99 -9.62 -5.58
C LYS A 107 -5.57 -10.02 -5.96
N ILE A 108 -4.55 -9.30 -5.52
CA ILE A 108 -3.15 -9.66 -5.73
C ILE A 108 -2.79 -10.93 -4.94
N HIS A 109 -3.22 -11.01 -3.68
CA HIS A 109 -2.96 -12.18 -2.84
C HIS A 109 -3.64 -13.44 -3.38
N GLN A 110 -4.85 -13.32 -3.96
CA GLN A 110 -5.56 -14.41 -4.62
C GLN A 110 -4.84 -14.94 -5.86
N GLN A 111 -4.00 -14.12 -6.50
CA GLN A 111 -3.13 -14.52 -7.60
C GLN A 111 -1.80 -15.13 -7.11
N ASP A 112 -1.68 -15.42 -5.81
CA ASP A 112 -0.48 -15.95 -5.16
C ASP A 112 0.77 -15.06 -5.25
N LYS A 113 0.59 -13.78 -5.62
CA LYS A 113 1.63 -12.76 -5.72
C LYS A 113 1.78 -11.96 -4.43
N VAL A 114 2.95 -11.33 -4.28
CA VAL A 114 3.25 -10.40 -3.20
C VAL A 114 2.85 -8.98 -3.62
N ALA A 115 1.92 -8.38 -2.89
CA ALA A 115 1.53 -6.99 -3.10
C ALA A 115 2.65 -6.05 -2.59
N ILE A 116 3.13 -5.12 -3.41
CA ILE A 116 4.05 -4.07 -2.97
C ILE A 116 3.21 -2.83 -2.60
N LEU A 117 3.36 -2.34 -1.39
CA LEU A 117 2.72 -1.11 -0.90
C LEU A 117 3.79 -0.06 -0.61
N ASP A 118 3.52 1.16 -1.05
CA ASP A 118 4.35 2.35 -0.83
C ASP A 118 3.51 3.39 -0.10
N ILE A 119 3.32 3.18 1.21
CA ILE A 119 2.35 3.87 2.07
C ILE A 119 3.03 4.78 3.07
N GLU A 120 2.27 5.65 3.72
CA GLU A 120 2.77 6.48 4.81
C GLU A 120 2.90 5.71 6.13
N PRO A 121 3.81 6.11 7.04
CA PRO A 121 4.03 5.42 8.32
C PRO A 121 2.77 5.31 9.20
N GLN A 122 1.84 6.26 9.09
CA GLN A 122 0.58 6.24 9.84
C GLN A 122 -0.31 5.02 9.49
N THR A 123 -0.22 4.56 8.25
CA THR A 123 -0.98 3.43 7.70
C THR A 123 -0.44 2.08 8.19
N LEU A 124 0.75 2.04 8.82
CA LEU A 124 1.36 0.81 9.34
C LEU A 124 0.48 0.08 10.36
N LYS A 125 -0.28 0.82 11.17
CA LYS A 125 -1.19 0.25 12.18
C LYS A 125 -2.30 -0.59 11.54
N ILE A 126 -2.73 -0.20 10.35
CA ILE A 126 -3.82 -0.84 9.60
C ILE A 126 -3.29 -2.06 8.84
N VAL A 127 -2.08 -2.00 8.30
CA VAL A 127 -1.52 -3.11 7.49
C VAL A 127 -0.92 -4.24 8.31
N ARG A 128 -0.59 -4.02 9.60
CA ARG A 128 -0.01 -5.01 10.53
C ARG A 128 -1.06 -6.03 10.99
N THR A 129 -1.66 -6.75 10.05
CA THR A 129 -2.63 -7.83 10.29
C THR A 129 -2.10 -9.17 9.78
N ALA A 130 -2.60 -10.26 10.35
CA ALA A 130 -2.28 -11.62 9.87
C ALA A 130 -2.77 -11.84 8.44
N GLU A 131 -3.87 -11.19 8.04
CA GLU A 131 -4.44 -11.26 6.71
C GLU A 131 -3.48 -10.72 5.64
N LEU A 132 -2.95 -9.50 5.86
CA LEU A 132 -2.03 -8.85 4.93
C LEU A 132 -0.61 -9.39 5.07
N SER A 133 -0.26 -9.94 6.25
CA SER A 133 1.02 -10.57 6.53
C SER A 133 2.21 -9.77 6.00
N PRO A 134 2.33 -8.47 6.36
CA PRO A 134 3.26 -7.56 5.70
C PRO A 134 4.71 -7.86 6.09
N PHE A 135 5.64 -7.70 5.17
CA PHE A 135 7.06 -7.52 5.45
C PHE A 135 7.37 -6.03 5.28
N ILE A 136 7.68 -5.36 6.39
CA ILE A 136 7.88 -3.91 6.42
C ILE A 136 9.38 -3.62 6.31
N VAL A 137 9.76 -2.83 5.32
CA VAL A 137 11.14 -2.43 5.06
C VAL A 137 11.23 -0.91 5.15
N PHE A 138 12.03 -0.43 6.10
CA PHE A 138 12.38 0.98 6.21
C PHE A 138 13.65 1.28 5.43
N ILE A 139 13.58 2.32 4.60
CA ILE A 139 14.67 2.81 3.76
C ILE A 139 15.09 4.18 4.32
N ALA A 140 16.37 4.29 4.69
CA ALA A 140 16.98 5.44 5.36
C ALA A 140 18.14 6.00 4.53
#